data_AF-A0A4R1VXI0-F1
#
_entry.id   AF-A0A4R1VXI0-F1
#
_cell.length_a   1.000
_cell.length_b   1.000
_cell.length_c   1.000
_cell.angle_alpha   90.00
_cell.angle_beta   90.00
_cell.angle_gamma   90.00
#
_symmetry.space_group_name_H-M   'P 1'
#
loop_
_entity.id
_entity.type
_entity.pdbx_description
1 polymer ?
#
loop_
_entity_poly.entity_id
_entity_poly.type
_entity_poly.pdbx_seq_one_letter_code
_entity_poly.pdbx_strand_id
1 'polypeptide(L)'
;MPAAEIFIRATETDPDVIARSVVREAHERLRAGLAELTNAHPVAGGDQFASAELVDFCLHELRPYLVAAGRDLYAPAAEAADTRLLVDALRIGSVALNAQIDDLAAAGAVDAFRISVAIAAALNVHLQIEESVLLPALTGMRSVDPSLLAADLRACLAGEQAEESTVIDVRKIARGGRHPRVFARYAGLAAGEAFILVNSHDPKPLRQEFEAIHSGAFSWDYLQTGPEEWRVRIGRVAVDD
;
A
#
# COMPACT_ATOMS: atom_id res chain seq x y z
N MET A 1 17.96 -6.84 -45.98
CA MET A 1 18.37 -5.79 -45.03
C MET A 1 17.47 -5.93 -43.81
N PRO A 2 17.95 -6.44 -42.66
CA PRO A 2 17.13 -6.43 -41.45
C PRO A 2 17.05 -5.00 -40.92
N ALA A 3 15.85 -4.58 -40.51
CA ALA A 3 15.62 -3.28 -39.89
C ALA A 3 16.37 -3.23 -38.55
N ALA A 4 17.21 -2.21 -38.38
CA ALA A 4 17.85 -1.95 -37.10
C ALA A 4 16.79 -1.45 -36.11
N GLU A 5 16.44 -2.27 -35.12
CA GLU A 5 15.67 -1.84 -33.97
C GLU A 5 16.49 -0.81 -33.18
N ILE A 6 16.02 0.44 -33.20
CA ILE A 6 16.59 1.52 -32.38
C ILE A 6 16.10 1.30 -30.95
N PHE A 7 16.94 0.70 -30.11
CA PHE A 7 16.73 0.69 -28.65
C PHE A 7 16.97 2.10 -28.12
N ILE A 8 15.90 2.89 -27.96
CA ILE A 8 15.95 4.12 -27.17
C ILE A 8 16.12 3.67 -25.71
N ARG A 9 17.32 3.86 -25.14
CA ARG A 9 17.53 3.69 -23.71
C ARG A 9 16.68 4.73 -22.98
N ALA A 10 15.80 4.27 -22.09
CA ALA A 10 15.08 5.13 -21.17
C ALA A 10 16.08 6.05 -20.44
N THR A 11 15.82 7.35 -20.48
CA THR A 11 16.65 8.38 -19.84
C THR A 11 16.33 8.44 -18.34
N GLU A 12 17.19 9.08 -17.53
CA GLU A 12 16.95 9.24 -16.08
C GLU A 12 15.65 10.00 -15.74
N THR A 13 15.07 10.69 -16.73
CA THR A 13 13.79 11.39 -16.66
C THR A 13 12.57 10.55 -17.05
N ASP A 14 12.77 9.30 -17.49
CA ASP A 14 11.69 8.40 -17.85
C ASP A 14 10.86 8.02 -16.59
N PRO A 15 9.53 8.20 -16.61
CA PRO A 15 8.66 7.86 -15.47
C PRO A 15 8.85 6.44 -14.94
N ASP A 16 9.07 5.45 -15.82
CA ASP A 16 9.31 4.05 -15.42
C ASP A 16 10.66 3.87 -14.72
N VAL A 17 11.67 4.64 -15.13
CA VAL A 17 12.99 4.64 -14.46
C VAL A 17 12.89 5.30 -13.09
N ILE A 18 12.20 6.44 -13.01
CA ILE A 18 11.98 7.16 -11.74
C ILE A 18 11.21 6.29 -10.75
N ALA A 19 10.10 5.68 -11.17
CA ALA A 19 9.28 4.84 -10.29
C ALA A 19 10.07 3.66 -9.73
N ARG A 20 10.86 2.98 -10.57
CA ARG A 20 11.72 1.88 -10.13
C ARG A 20 12.84 2.35 -9.19
N SER A 21 13.41 3.54 -9.41
CA SER A 21 14.39 4.13 -8.47
C SER A 21 13.76 4.33 -7.10
N VAL A 22 12.57 4.89 -7.05
CA VAL A 22 11.83 5.14 -5.80
C VAL A 22 11.54 3.85 -5.05
N VAL A 23 11.09 2.81 -5.76
CA VAL A 23 10.85 1.49 -5.15
C VAL A 23 12.14 0.94 -4.55
N ARG A 24 13.27 1.02 -5.28
CA ARG A 24 14.58 0.54 -4.78
C ARG A 24 15.09 1.34 -3.58
N GLU A 25 14.92 2.66 -3.61
CA GLU A 25 15.25 3.55 -2.48
C GLU A 25 14.41 3.19 -1.25
N ALA A 26 13.11 2.91 -1.44
CA ALA A 26 12.23 2.42 -0.38
C ALA A 26 12.77 1.13 0.24
N HIS A 27 13.14 0.17 -0.60
CA HIS A 27 13.64 -1.11 -0.15
C HIS A 27 14.97 -1.00 0.58
N GLU A 28 15.89 -0.16 0.10
CA GLU A 28 17.15 0.09 0.77
C GLU A 28 16.92 0.70 2.15
N ARG A 29 16.03 1.68 2.27
CA ARG A 29 15.64 2.27 3.55
C ARG A 29 15.06 1.22 4.51
N LEU A 30 14.13 0.39 4.04
CA LEU A 30 13.52 -0.65 4.87
C LEU A 30 14.52 -1.68 5.36
N ARG A 31 15.39 -2.17 4.46
CA ARG A 31 16.46 -3.12 4.82
C ARG A 31 17.45 -2.51 5.81
N ALA A 32 17.89 -1.27 5.56
CA ALA A 32 18.85 -0.59 6.41
C ALA A 32 18.29 -0.32 7.81
N GLY A 33 17.09 0.26 7.91
CA GLY A 33 16.45 0.56 9.19
C GLY A 33 16.18 -0.70 10.03
N LEU A 34 15.67 -1.76 9.41
CA LEU A 34 15.43 -3.03 10.12
C LEU A 34 16.74 -3.69 10.58
N ALA A 35 17.79 -3.65 9.76
CA ALA A 35 19.10 -4.17 10.13
C ALA A 35 19.74 -3.37 11.27
N GLU A 36 19.65 -2.04 11.24
CA GLU A 36 20.15 -1.18 12.30
C GLU A 36 19.46 -1.49 13.63
N LEU A 37 18.13 -1.48 13.66
CA LEU A 37 17.34 -1.72 14.87
C LEU A 37 17.48 -3.16 15.41
N THR A 38 17.64 -4.14 14.51
CA THR A 38 17.90 -5.53 14.93
C THR A 38 19.30 -5.70 15.52
N ASN A 39 20.31 -5.03 14.96
CA ASN A 39 21.70 -5.13 15.44
C ASN A 39 21.99 -4.24 16.66
N ALA A 40 21.18 -3.20 16.89
CA ALA A 40 21.34 -2.27 18.01
C ALA A 40 21.02 -2.88 19.38
N HIS A 41 20.46 -4.10 19.44
CA HIS A 41 20.07 -4.76 20.70
C HIS A 41 21.30 -5.23 21.51
N PRO A 42 21.66 -4.60 22.66
CA PRO A 42 22.80 -5.01 23.48
C PRO A 42 22.37 -5.88 24.66
N VAL A 43 23.27 -6.75 25.13
CA VAL A 43 23.06 -7.85 26.11
C VAL A 43 22.67 -7.42 27.55
N ALA A 44 22.38 -6.15 27.86
CA ALA A 44 21.85 -5.78 29.19
C ALA A 44 21.22 -4.38 29.27
N GLY A 45 19.91 -4.33 29.53
CA GLY A 45 19.23 -3.20 30.20
C GLY A 45 18.58 -2.14 29.30
N GLY A 46 18.81 -2.19 27.97
CA GLY A 46 18.18 -1.33 26.97
C GLY A 46 17.08 -1.99 26.14
N ASP A 47 16.82 -3.28 26.38
CA ASP A 47 16.06 -4.18 25.50
C ASP A 47 14.64 -3.68 25.21
N GLN A 48 13.97 -3.09 26.21
CA GLN A 48 12.58 -2.66 26.06
C GLN A 48 12.44 -1.40 25.19
N PHE A 49 13.43 -0.50 25.21
CA PHE A 49 13.43 0.70 24.38
C PHE A 49 13.77 0.36 22.91
N ALA A 50 14.82 -0.45 22.69
CA ALA A 50 15.18 -0.92 21.35
C ALA A 50 14.06 -1.77 20.72
N SER A 51 13.35 -2.58 21.52
CA SER A 51 12.17 -3.32 21.06
C SER A 51 11.03 -2.37 20.67
N ALA A 52 10.84 -1.26 21.38
CA ALA A 52 9.79 -0.29 21.06
C ALA A 52 10.08 0.45 19.74
N GLU A 53 11.32 0.88 19.51
CA GLU A 53 11.72 1.51 18.24
C GLU A 53 11.61 0.55 17.05
N LEU A 54 11.97 -0.72 17.25
CA LEU A 54 11.78 -1.76 16.25
C LEU A 54 10.30 -1.99 15.91
N VAL A 55 9.44 -2.08 16.93
CA VAL A 55 7.98 -2.22 16.75
C VAL A 55 7.43 -0.99 16.00
N ASP A 56 7.82 0.21 16.42
CA ASP A 56 7.41 1.48 15.79
C ASP A 56 7.79 1.51 14.30
N PHE A 57 9.04 1.19 13.98
CA PHE A 57 9.51 1.09 12.60
C PHE A 57 8.69 0.07 11.77
N CYS A 58 8.42 -1.11 12.34
CA CYS A 58 7.65 -2.13 11.64
C CYS A 58 6.19 -1.69 11.38
N LEU A 59 5.58 -0.99 12.34
CA LEU A 59 4.19 -0.52 12.24
C LEU A 59 4.03 0.72 11.36
N HIS A 60 5.03 1.62 11.34
CA HIS A 60 4.90 2.93 10.73
C HIS A 60 5.71 3.12 9.44
N GLU A 61 6.67 2.24 9.13
CA GLU A 61 7.39 2.25 7.85
C GLU A 61 7.14 0.97 7.05
N LEU A 62 7.39 -0.20 7.64
CA LEU A 62 7.31 -1.47 6.91
C LEU A 62 5.87 -1.83 6.53
N ARG A 63 4.93 -1.83 7.47
CA ARG A 63 3.52 -2.18 7.19
C ARG A 63 2.88 -1.24 6.17
N PRO A 64 3.02 0.10 6.28
CA PRO A 64 2.51 1.02 5.26
C PRO A 64 3.09 0.73 3.87
N TYR A 65 4.39 0.42 3.78
CA TYR A 65 4.98 0.04 2.50
C TYR A 65 4.34 -1.24 1.93
N LEU A 66 4.14 -2.28 2.73
CA LEU A 66 3.50 -3.53 2.27
C LEU A 66 2.08 -3.28 1.74
N VAL A 67 1.33 -2.38 2.40
CA VAL A 67 0.00 -1.95 1.96
C VAL A 67 0.08 -1.17 0.64
N ALA A 68 1.00 -0.21 0.52
CA ALA A 68 1.20 0.56 -0.69
C ALA A 68 1.62 -0.35 -1.87
N ALA A 69 2.56 -1.26 -1.66
CA ALA A 69 2.97 -2.26 -2.65
C ALA A 69 1.78 -3.14 -3.09
N GLY A 70 0.96 -3.60 -2.14
CA GLY A 70 -0.27 -4.36 -2.44
C GLY A 70 -1.22 -3.62 -3.38
N ARG A 71 -1.41 -2.32 -3.15
CA ARG A 71 -2.31 -1.46 -3.93
C ARG A 71 -1.72 -1.05 -5.28
N ASP A 72 -0.47 -0.60 -5.28
CA ASP A 72 0.11 0.18 -6.38
C ASP A 72 1.05 -0.65 -7.27
N LEU A 73 1.60 -1.76 -6.76
CA LEU A 73 2.43 -2.70 -7.52
C LEU A 73 1.67 -3.97 -7.86
N TYR A 74 1.04 -4.61 -6.86
CA TYR A 74 0.51 -5.96 -7.01
C TYR A 74 -0.85 -5.98 -7.70
N ALA A 75 -1.77 -5.06 -7.35
CA ALA A 75 -3.10 -5.05 -7.96
C ALA A 75 -3.04 -4.87 -9.49
N PRO A 76 -2.27 -3.91 -10.05
CA PRO A 76 -2.16 -3.78 -11.50
C PRO A 76 -1.44 -4.96 -12.17
N ALA A 77 -0.46 -5.56 -11.49
CA ALA A 77 0.28 -6.72 -11.99
C ALA A 77 -0.55 -8.01 -11.96
N ALA A 78 -1.57 -8.11 -11.10
CA ALA A 78 -2.42 -9.29 -11.00
C ALA A 78 -3.33 -9.48 -12.23
N GLU A 79 -3.58 -8.41 -12.98
CA GLU A 79 -4.44 -8.44 -14.18
C GLU A 79 -3.78 -9.16 -15.35
N ALA A 80 -2.44 -9.19 -15.40
CA ALA A 80 -1.69 -9.87 -16.44
C ALA A 80 -1.43 -11.34 -16.07
N ALA A 81 -1.76 -12.25 -17.00
CA ALA A 81 -1.64 -13.69 -16.80
C ALA A 81 -0.21 -14.12 -16.44
N ASP A 82 0.79 -13.47 -17.03
CA ASP A 82 2.21 -13.81 -16.88
C ASP A 82 2.75 -13.46 -15.47
N THR A 83 2.16 -12.47 -14.79
CA THR A 83 2.57 -12.02 -13.46
C THR A 83 1.63 -12.45 -12.34
N ARG A 84 0.45 -12.98 -12.66
CA ARG A 84 -0.58 -13.31 -11.65
C ARG A 84 -0.10 -14.26 -10.56
N LEU A 85 0.53 -15.38 -10.92
CA LEU A 85 1.02 -16.35 -9.93
C LEU A 85 2.14 -15.80 -9.04
N LEU A 86 2.99 -14.93 -9.61
CA LEU A 86 4.02 -14.23 -8.86
C LEU A 86 3.39 -13.28 -7.84
N VAL A 87 2.37 -12.52 -8.27
CA VAL A 87 1.64 -11.61 -7.38
C VAL A 87 0.92 -12.37 -6.26
N ASP A 88 0.32 -13.51 -6.55
CA ASP A 88 -0.31 -14.35 -5.51
C ASP A 88 0.72 -14.81 -4.47
N ALA A 89 1.92 -15.22 -4.90
CA ALA A 89 3.01 -15.58 -4.00
C ALA A 89 3.50 -14.38 -3.15
N LEU A 90 3.65 -13.20 -3.76
CA LEU A 90 4.02 -11.97 -3.05
C LEU A 90 2.95 -11.60 -2.01
N ARG A 91 1.65 -11.68 -2.34
CA ARG A 91 0.58 -11.42 -1.37
C ARG A 91 0.64 -12.36 -0.17
N ILE A 92 0.93 -13.65 -0.39
CA ILE A 92 1.14 -14.61 0.71
C ILE A 92 2.32 -14.17 1.58
N GLY A 93 3.42 -13.75 0.97
CA GLY A 93 4.58 -13.19 1.68
C GLY A 93 4.24 -11.97 2.53
N SER A 94 3.51 -11.00 1.98
CA SER A 94 3.07 -9.80 2.70
C SER A 94 2.14 -10.12 3.86
N VAL A 95 1.23 -11.09 3.70
CA VAL A 95 0.35 -11.55 4.80
C VAL A 95 1.19 -12.18 5.93
N ALA A 96 2.16 -13.03 5.59
CA ALA A 96 3.06 -13.64 6.57
C ALA A 96 3.90 -12.58 7.31
N LEU A 97 4.44 -11.59 6.60
CA LEU A 97 5.18 -10.47 7.19
C LEU A 97 4.29 -9.65 8.14
N ASN A 98 3.06 -9.32 7.75
CA ASN A 98 2.14 -8.58 8.61
C ASN A 98 1.81 -9.35 9.90
N ALA A 99 1.58 -10.66 9.81
CA ALA A 99 1.36 -11.51 10.98
C ALA A 99 2.59 -11.51 11.91
N GLN A 100 3.81 -11.58 11.37
CA GLN A 100 5.03 -11.48 12.17
C GLN A 100 5.20 -10.11 12.83
N ILE A 101 4.76 -9.03 12.19
CA ILE A 101 4.75 -7.69 12.79
C ILE A 101 3.74 -7.62 13.94
N ASP A 102 2.56 -8.23 13.81
CA ASP A 102 1.59 -8.34 14.90
C ASP A 102 2.17 -9.14 16.08
N ASP A 103 2.81 -10.28 15.80
CA ASP A 103 3.48 -11.10 16.81
C ASP A 103 4.60 -10.33 17.53
N LEU A 104 5.40 -9.55 16.78
CA LEU A 104 6.45 -8.69 17.34
C LEU A 104 5.87 -7.63 18.29
N ALA A 105 4.76 -6.99 17.91
CA ALA A 105 4.12 -5.96 18.73
C ALA A 105 3.54 -6.53 20.05
N ALA A 106 3.20 -7.82 20.07
CA ALA A 106 2.71 -8.52 21.27
C ALA A 106 3.82 -9.23 22.08
N ALA A 107 5.05 -9.27 21.57
CA ALA A 107 6.14 -10.07 22.14
C ALA A 107 6.82 -9.40 23.36
N GLY A 108 7.38 -10.24 24.24
CA GLY A 108 8.39 -9.81 25.21
C GLY A 108 9.77 -9.66 24.55
N ALA A 109 10.71 -8.97 25.21
CA ALA A 109 12.01 -8.57 24.61
C ALA A 109 12.81 -9.71 23.95
N VAL A 110 12.86 -10.90 24.56
CA VAL A 110 13.60 -12.06 24.01
C VAL A 110 12.95 -12.59 22.73
N ASP A 111 11.62 -12.67 22.70
CA ASP A 111 10.89 -13.13 21.52
C ASP A 111 10.90 -12.06 20.43
N ALA A 112 10.89 -10.77 20.79
CA ALA A 112 10.97 -9.65 19.86
C ALA A 112 12.24 -9.71 18.99
N PHE A 113 13.41 -9.99 19.56
CA PHE A 113 14.64 -10.15 18.79
C PHE A 113 14.57 -11.33 17.81
N ARG A 114 14.04 -12.47 18.24
CA ARG A 114 13.90 -13.63 17.36
C ARG A 114 12.93 -13.37 16.20
N ILE A 115 11.81 -12.71 16.48
CA ILE A 115 10.83 -12.33 15.48
C ILE A 115 11.42 -11.28 14.53
N SER A 116 12.21 -10.32 15.01
CA SER A 116 12.84 -9.30 14.18
C SER A 116 13.82 -9.90 13.16
N VAL A 117 14.64 -10.87 13.57
CA VAL A 117 15.53 -11.62 12.67
C VAL A 117 14.72 -12.39 11.61
N ALA A 118 13.57 -12.97 12.00
CA ALA A 118 12.70 -13.66 11.06
C ALA A 118 12.06 -12.70 10.04
N ILE A 119 11.57 -11.54 10.49
CA ILE A 119 11.05 -10.46 9.63
C ILE A 119 12.14 -10.00 8.66
N ALA A 120 13.36 -9.75 9.15
CA ALA A 120 14.46 -9.28 8.30
C ALA A 120 14.81 -10.26 7.18
N ALA A 121 14.86 -11.56 7.49
CA ALA A 121 15.11 -12.59 6.49
C ALA A 121 13.97 -12.70 5.47
N ALA A 122 12.72 -12.73 5.93
CA ALA A 122 11.54 -12.82 5.07
C ALA A 122 11.40 -11.58 4.17
N LEU A 123 11.58 -10.38 4.74
CA LEU A 123 11.53 -9.12 4.03
C LEU A 123 12.59 -9.07 2.93
N ASN A 124 13.82 -9.50 3.20
CA ASN A 124 14.87 -9.46 2.21
C ASN A 124 14.54 -10.30 0.97
N VAL A 125 14.02 -11.52 1.17
CA VAL A 125 13.58 -12.38 0.08
C VAL A 125 12.40 -11.74 -0.68
N HIS A 126 11.42 -11.21 0.06
CA HIS A 126 10.23 -10.57 -0.50
C HIS A 126 10.60 -9.38 -1.41
N LEU A 127 11.41 -8.44 -0.91
CA LEU A 127 11.87 -7.28 -1.66
C LEU A 127 12.78 -7.67 -2.84
N GLN A 128 13.58 -8.73 -2.71
CA GLN A 128 14.42 -9.24 -3.81
C GLN A 128 13.57 -9.76 -4.97
N ILE A 129 12.45 -10.45 -4.68
CA ILE A 129 11.51 -10.92 -5.69
C ILE A 129 10.87 -9.74 -6.41
N GLU A 130 10.47 -8.70 -5.67
CA GLU A 130 9.95 -7.49 -6.28
C GLU A 130 10.96 -6.83 -7.23
N GLU A 131 12.20 -6.63 -6.75
CA GLU A 131 13.23 -5.95 -7.53
C GLU A 131 13.70 -6.74 -8.75
N SER A 132 13.83 -8.06 -8.61
CA SER A 132 14.47 -8.91 -9.61
C SER A 132 13.47 -9.50 -10.61
N VAL A 133 12.19 -9.58 -10.23
CA VAL A 133 11.17 -10.26 -11.03
C VAL A 133 10.01 -9.33 -11.36
N LEU A 134 9.36 -8.73 -10.34
CA LEU A 134 8.16 -7.93 -10.56
C LEU A 134 8.45 -6.62 -11.28
N LEU A 135 9.40 -5.81 -10.79
CA LEU A 135 9.71 -4.49 -11.38
C LEU A 135 10.14 -4.57 -12.85
N PRO A 136 10.98 -5.53 -13.29
CA PRO A 136 11.25 -5.72 -14.71
C PRO A 136 9.99 -6.05 -15.50
N ALA A 137 9.13 -6.94 -14.98
CA ALA A 137 7.90 -7.36 -15.65
C ALA A 137 6.88 -6.24 -15.82
N LEU A 138 6.86 -5.25 -14.91
CA LEU A 138 5.97 -4.09 -14.99
C LEU A 138 6.36 -3.09 -16.11
N THR A 139 7.58 -3.18 -16.65
CA THR A 139 8.06 -2.22 -17.65
C THR A 139 7.17 -2.22 -18.90
N GLY A 140 6.54 -1.08 -19.22
CA GLY A 140 5.66 -0.94 -20.38
C GLY A 140 4.25 -1.52 -20.20
N MET A 141 3.87 -2.00 -19.01
CA MET A 141 2.49 -2.35 -18.69
C MET A 141 1.63 -1.09 -18.57
N ARG A 142 0.52 -1.02 -19.31
CA ARG A 142 -0.40 0.14 -19.27
C ARG A 142 -1.23 0.24 -17.98
N SER A 143 -1.33 -0.84 -17.20
CA SER A 143 -2.12 -0.88 -15.96
C SER A 143 -1.44 -0.15 -14.79
N VAL A 144 -0.12 0.09 -14.87
CA VAL A 144 0.64 0.80 -13.84
C VAL A 144 0.83 2.26 -14.26
N ASP A 145 0.53 3.20 -13.37
CA ASP A 145 0.95 4.60 -13.51
C ASP A 145 2.26 4.80 -12.69
N PRO A 146 3.42 4.89 -13.34
CA PRO A 146 4.71 4.97 -12.65
C PRO A 146 4.84 6.25 -11.81
N SER A 147 4.21 7.35 -12.24
CA SER A 147 4.30 8.63 -11.54
C SER A 147 3.49 8.61 -10.25
N LEU A 148 2.28 8.00 -10.31
CA LEU A 148 1.42 7.84 -9.14
C LEU A 148 2.05 6.88 -8.12
N LEU A 149 2.55 5.73 -8.58
CA LEU A 149 3.30 4.77 -7.76
C LEU A 149 4.46 5.44 -7.02
N ALA A 150 5.26 6.23 -7.74
CA ALA A 150 6.40 6.94 -7.19
C ALA A 150 5.99 8.02 -6.16
N ALA A 151 4.83 8.65 -6.32
CA ALA A 151 4.32 9.64 -5.38
C ALA A 151 3.79 8.97 -4.11
N ASP A 152 2.99 7.92 -4.26
CA ASP A 152 2.37 7.19 -3.16
C ASP A 152 3.42 6.50 -2.27
N LEU A 153 4.45 5.88 -2.86
CA LEU A 153 5.55 5.30 -2.08
C LEU A 153 6.38 6.35 -1.34
N ARG A 154 6.65 7.52 -1.94
CA ARG A 154 7.36 8.59 -1.23
C ARG A 154 6.56 9.13 -0.06
N ALA A 155 5.25 9.32 -0.23
CA ALA A 155 4.36 9.73 0.86
C ALA A 155 4.40 8.71 2.00
N CYS A 156 4.27 7.42 1.65
CA CYS A 156 4.37 6.32 2.60
C CYS A 156 5.67 6.37 3.43
N LEU A 157 6.82 6.56 2.79
CA LEU A 157 8.14 6.58 3.46
C LEU A 157 8.43 7.89 4.22
N ALA A 158 7.79 8.99 3.84
CA ALA A 158 7.95 10.27 4.52
C ALA A 158 7.27 10.29 5.91
N GLY A 159 6.60 9.21 6.31
CA GLY A 159 5.73 9.22 7.48
C GLY A 159 4.54 10.18 7.30
N GLU A 160 4.36 10.73 6.09
CA GLU A 160 3.12 11.28 5.60
C GLU A 160 2.20 10.10 5.42
N GLN A 161 1.71 9.58 6.55
CA GLN A 161 0.49 8.83 6.59
C GLN A 161 -0.49 9.65 5.74
N ALA A 162 -0.74 9.19 4.51
CA ALA A 162 -2.04 9.39 3.92
C ALA A 162 -2.93 8.75 4.96
N GLU A 163 -3.46 9.58 5.86
CA GLU A 163 -4.22 9.13 7.01
C GLU A 163 -5.00 7.91 6.57
N GLU A 164 -4.74 6.79 7.21
CA GLU A 164 -5.68 5.67 7.23
C GLU A 164 -6.94 6.08 8.01
N SER A 165 -7.29 7.37 7.97
CA SER A 165 -8.64 7.83 7.81
C SER A 165 -9.31 6.88 6.81
N THR A 166 -10.04 5.94 7.39
CA THR A 166 -11.40 5.57 7.02
C THR A 166 -12.29 6.79 6.71
N VAL A 167 -11.75 7.96 6.30
CA VAL A 167 -12.37 9.25 6.10
C VAL A 167 -11.71 9.93 4.90
N ILE A 168 -12.33 9.84 3.73
CA ILE A 168 -11.98 10.64 2.55
C ILE A 168 -12.70 11.98 2.64
N ASP A 169 -11.96 13.05 2.90
CA ASP A 169 -12.50 14.42 2.81
C ASP A 169 -12.34 14.99 1.39
N VAL A 170 -13.41 14.90 0.59
CA VAL A 170 -13.40 15.41 -0.80
C VAL A 170 -13.36 16.94 -0.86
N ARG A 171 -13.57 17.65 0.25
CA ARG A 171 -13.42 19.12 0.29
C ARG A 171 -11.95 19.52 0.08
N LYS A 172 -11.01 18.65 0.46
CA LYS A 172 -9.56 18.84 0.27
C LYS A 172 -9.07 18.44 -1.13
N ILE A 173 -9.95 17.89 -1.98
CA ILE A 173 -9.61 17.37 -3.31
C ILE A 173 -10.19 18.28 -4.40
N ALA A 174 -9.40 18.57 -5.43
CA ALA A 174 -9.83 19.32 -6.62
C ALA A 174 -11.03 18.64 -7.29
N ARG A 175 -11.98 19.42 -7.82
CA ARG A 175 -13.30 18.93 -8.28
C ARG A 175 -13.23 17.74 -9.24
N GLY A 176 -12.28 17.73 -10.18
CA GLY A 176 -12.12 16.63 -11.15
C GLY A 176 -11.55 15.33 -10.58
N GLY A 177 -10.83 15.38 -9.45
CA GLY A 177 -10.17 14.21 -8.85
C GLY A 177 -10.99 13.51 -7.76
N ARG A 178 -12.17 14.04 -7.40
CA ARG A 178 -12.99 13.52 -6.29
C ARG A 178 -13.52 12.13 -6.57
N HIS A 179 -14.19 11.94 -7.71
CA HIS A 179 -14.82 10.65 -8.04
C HIS A 179 -13.77 9.56 -8.25
N PRO A 180 -12.70 9.76 -9.06
CA PRO A 180 -11.64 8.75 -9.21
C PRO A 180 -11.04 8.30 -7.87
N ARG A 181 -10.79 9.23 -6.94
CA ARG A 181 -10.23 8.89 -5.63
C ARG A 181 -11.19 8.05 -4.78
N VAL A 182 -12.48 8.37 -4.78
CA VAL A 182 -13.49 7.61 -4.03
C VAL A 182 -13.66 6.20 -4.61
N PHE A 183 -13.72 6.08 -5.94
CA PHE A 183 -13.83 4.76 -6.60
C PHE A 183 -12.57 3.91 -6.42
N ALA A 184 -11.37 4.50 -6.51
CA ALA A 184 -10.13 3.80 -6.23
C ALA A 184 -10.08 3.26 -4.79
N ARG A 185 -10.56 4.04 -3.81
CA ARG A 185 -10.66 3.55 -2.42
C ARG A 185 -11.65 2.40 -2.30
N TYR A 186 -12.82 2.53 -2.91
CA TYR A 186 -13.83 1.46 -2.87
C TYR A 186 -13.36 0.16 -3.54
N ALA A 187 -12.62 0.26 -4.64
CA ALA A 187 -12.04 -0.89 -5.34
C ALA A 187 -11.06 -1.68 -4.46
N GLY A 188 -10.35 -1.00 -3.56
CA GLY A 188 -9.41 -1.61 -2.61
C GLY A 188 -10.03 -2.19 -1.33
N LEU A 189 -11.33 -2.02 -1.08
CA LEU A 189 -11.99 -2.56 0.11
C LEU A 189 -12.20 -4.08 -0.01
N ALA A 190 -11.87 -4.83 1.04
CA ALA A 190 -12.31 -6.21 1.21
C ALA A 190 -13.82 -6.27 1.55
N ALA A 191 -14.41 -7.47 1.43
CA ALA A 191 -15.81 -7.68 1.81
C ALA A 191 -16.03 -7.38 3.30
N GLY A 192 -17.04 -6.55 3.62
CA GLY A 192 -17.30 -6.09 4.99
C GLY A 192 -16.52 -4.84 5.41
N GLU A 193 -15.57 -4.35 4.62
CA GLU A 193 -14.87 -3.10 4.91
C GLU A 193 -15.62 -1.87 4.41
N ALA A 194 -15.33 -0.72 5.03
CA ALA A 194 -15.93 0.56 4.68
C ALA A 194 -14.99 1.75 4.94
N PHE A 195 -15.24 2.86 4.26
CA PHE A 195 -14.68 4.18 4.57
C PHE A 195 -15.79 5.23 4.67
N ILE A 196 -15.47 6.39 5.19
CA ILE A 196 -16.34 7.54 5.39
C ILE A 196 -15.96 8.57 4.33
N LEU A 197 -16.95 9.13 3.66
CA LEU A 197 -16.81 10.25 2.75
C LEU A 197 -17.27 11.50 3.48
N VAL A 198 -16.44 12.54 3.51
CA VAL A 198 -16.81 13.87 4.01
C VAL A 198 -16.96 14.83 2.84
N ASN A 199 -18.15 15.42 2.69
CA ASN A 199 -18.48 16.35 1.62
C ASN A 199 -19.16 17.62 2.17
N SER A 200 -19.12 18.72 1.41
CA SER A 200 -19.77 19.98 1.77
C SER A 200 -21.28 20.00 1.48
N HIS A 201 -21.79 18.98 0.80
CA HIS A 201 -23.20 18.84 0.42
C HIS A 201 -23.53 17.36 0.24
N ASP A 202 -24.82 17.03 0.10
CA ASP A 202 -25.29 15.66 -0.09
C ASP A 202 -24.69 15.04 -1.38
N PRO A 203 -23.89 13.96 -1.28
CA PRO A 203 -23.25 13.30 -2.42
C PRO A 203 -24.20 12.44 -3.28
N LYS A 204 -25.42 12.93 -3.58
CA LYS A 204 -26.41 12.21 -4.40
C LYS A 204 -25.88 11.79 -5.79
N PRO A 205 -25.16 12.64 -6.55
CA PRO A 205 -24.67 12.23 -7.88
C PRO A 205 -23.69 11.06 -7.78
N LEU A 206 -22.83 11.08 -6.76
CA LEU A 206 -21.88 10.01 -6.51
C LEU A 206 -22.59 8.70 -6.12
N ARG A 207 -23.63 8.77 -5.28
CA ARG A 207 -24.47 7.60 -4.96
C ARG A 207 -25.11 6.99 -6.21
N GLN A 208 -25.62 7.81 -7.12
CA GLN A 208 -26.22 7.34 -8.37
C GLN A 208 -25.19 6.62 -9.25
N GLU A 209 -23.96 7.13 -9.30
CA GLU A 209 -22.86 6.50 -10.02
C GLU A 209 -22.45 5.16 -9.39
N PHE A 210 -22.43 5.09 -8.05
CA PHE A 210 -22.23 3.82 -7.33
C PHE A 210 -23.31 2.79 -7.63
N GLU A 211 -24.58 3.20 -7.63
CA GLU A 211 -25.71 2.31 -7.96
C GLU A 211 -25.62 1.78 -9.39
N ALA A 212 -25.20 2.63 -10.35
CA ALA A 212 -25.06 2.24 -11.75
C ALA A 212 -23.91 1.24 -11.98
N ILE A 213 -22.81 1.35 -11.23
CA ILE A 213 -21.60 0.55 -11.46
C ILE A 213 -21.54 -0.69 -10.55
N HIS A 214 -22.05 -0.60 -9.32
CA HIS A 214 -21.89 -1.61 -8.26
C HIS A 214 -23.23 -2.04 -7.65
N SER A 215 -24.31 -2.04 -8.43
CA SER A 215 -25.67 -2.36 -7.96
C SER A 215 -25.70 -3.59 -7.04
N GLY A 216 -26.19 -3.42 -5.80
CA GLY A 216 -26.32 -4.51 -4.81
C GLY A 216 -25.01 -4.97 -4.15
N ALA A 217 -23.85 -4.40 -4.50
CA ALA A 217 -22.55 -4.81 -3.95
C ALA A 217 -21.96 -3.81 -2.93
N PHE A 218 -22.61 -2.66 -2.72
CA PHE A 218 -22.15 -1.61 -1.79
C PHE A 218 -23.19 -1.27 -0.73
N SER A 219 -22.74 -0.78 0.42
CA SER A 219 -23.54 -0.13 1.46
C SER A 219 -23.35 1.39 1.43
N TRP A 220 -24.38 2.12 1.85
CA TRP A 220 -24.38 3.58 1.86
C TRP A 220 -25.15 4.11 3.06
N ASP A 221 -24.42 4.44 4.13
CA ASP A 221 -24.99 4.86 5.40
C ASP A 221 -24.66 6.32 5.68
N TYR A 222 -25.68 7.15 5.87
CA TYR A 222 -25.47 8.52 6.32
C TYR A 222 -25.11 8.54 7.80
N LEU A 223 -23.89 8.97 8.13
CA LEU A 223 -23.42 9.14 9.51
C LEU A 223 -23.73 10.55 10.03
N GLN A 224 -23.69 11.54 9.14
CA GLN A 224 -23.99 12.92 9.47
C GLN A 224 -24.61 13.62 8.26
N THR A 225 -25.75 14.26 8.50
CA THR A 225 -26.46 15.07 7.52
C THR A 225 -26.49 16.51 8.03
N GLY A 226 -25.55 17.34 7.61
CA GLY A 226 -25.53 18.76 7.94
C GLY A 226 -26.24 19.62 6.90
N PRO A 227 -26.28 20.94 7.13
CA PRO A 227 -26.05 21.92 6.08
C PRO A 227 -24.55 22.24 5.90
N GLU A 228 -23.71 22.03 6.94
CA GLU A 228 -22.28 22.40 6.93
C GLU A 228 -21.34 21.24 6.54
N GLU A 229 -21.70 20.00 6.89
CA GLU A 229 -20.87 18.82 6.64
C GLU A 229 -21.75 17.58 6.45
N TRP A 230 -21.42 16.79 5.43
CA TRP A 230 -22.06 15.50 5.14
C TRP A 230 -21.05 14.39 5.31
N ARG A 231 -21.33 13.42 6.18
CA ARG A 231 -20.52 12.21 6.37
C ARG A 231 -21.31 10.99 5.94
N VAL A 232 -20.76 10.21 5.02
CA VAL A 232 -21.38 8.99 4.49
C VAL A 232 -20.42 7.84 4.61
N ARG A 233 -20.79 6.77 5.30
CA ARG A 233 -20.06 5.50 5.26
C ARG A 233 -20.43 4.74 3.99
N ILE A 234 -19.42 4.40 3.20
CA ILE A 234 -19.52 3.63 1.98
C ILE A 234 -18.73 2.34 2.20
N GLY A 235 -19.39 1.20 2.10
CA GLY A 235 -18.79 -0.12 2.36
C GLY A 235 -19.07 -1.12 1.27
N ARG A 236 -18.31 -2.22 1.26
CA ARG A 236 -18.55 -3.37 0.37
C ARG A 236 -19.35 -4.41 1.15
N VAL A 237 -20.49 -4.83 0.61
CA VAL A 237 -21.37 -5.81 1.29
C VAL A 237 -20.64 -7.14 1.39
N ALA A 238 -20.66 -7.76 2.58
CA ALA A 238 -20.19 -9.13 2.75
C ALA A 238 -21.17 -10.07 2.05
N VAL A 239 -20.67 -10.96 1.19
CA VAL A 239 -21.49 -12.03 0.64
C VAL A 239 -21.62 -13.05 1.77
N ASP A 240 -22.78 -13.09 2.42
CA ASP A 240 -23.13 -14.19 3.32
C ASP A 240 -23.29 -15.47 2.47
N ASP A 241 -22.48 -16.48 2.78
CA ASP A 241 -22.55 -17.84 2.23
C ASP A 241 -23.55 -18.70 3.02
#